data_AF-A0A165J446-F1
#
_entry.id   AF-A0A165J446-F1
#
_cell.length_a   1.000
_cell.length_b   1.000
_cell.length_c   1.000
_cell.angle_alpha   90.00
_cell.angle_beta   90.00
_cell.angle_gamma   90.00
#
_symmetry.space_group_name_H-M   'P 1'
#
loop_
_entity.id
_entity.type
_entity.pdbx_description
1 polymer ?
#
loop_
_entity_poly.entity_id
_entity_poly.type
_entity_poly.pdbx_seq_one_letter_code
_entity_poly.pdbx_strand_id
1 'polypeptide(L)'
;MAASSVTSEAILFFDHRGISKSMLYADFEAILDGMVGVPEFADKEVRGAYCLVNGQLRVRSLVLFTIDFDEDGMADTTWNVPLRHLAEHAGQGPDMGAGPIRLACRSQCPVAWHQDQMWDPGMKPGANDFIAIRDSIRERGPKMGLEMDDEMDAAAPPVVGSSAPTIAPEADESQKKADQERVRLARIIKELRLRVQTLENTQSEDAAKVRYAAQQKEEILNAQLEKVMGQFKAIKSQNGALREQNESLKGQLLSLNQSLEEQSRRSEHQGSEMEVLTEQYKLALEQRLEEERAKMSEQLHALEMDVLTRDDLIGQLRGEIAEQKRNKAKDANSGAQKTLEKLEELGLSFIAFHPGAGHISIAADQVASYMENPIAFAARKCLVTEDHYRAWLAHYESPTCQVPVGADQSPCGKRVIRVEVPNQFKPGVSDCNANRCPNCRNDSAIDNVLRFR
;
A
#
# COMPACT_ATOMS: atom_id res chain seq x y z
N MET A 1 -51.13 16.97 19.81
CA MET A 1 -51.00 16.99 18.34
C MET A 1 -50.69 15.58 17.90
N ALA A 2 -51.26 15.10 16.80
CA ALA A 2 -50.81 13.85 16.20
C ALA A 2 -49.40 14.05 15.63
N ALA A 3 -48.55 13.03 15.72
CA ALA A 3 -47.31 13.01 14.97
C ALA A 3 -47.61 12.43 13.59
N SER A 4 -47.19 13.13 12.53
CA SER A 4 -47.13 12.56 11.18
C SER A 4 -46.36 11.25 11.23
N SER A 5 -46.95 10.18 10.68
CA SER A 5 -46.30 8.87 10.53
C SER A 5 -45.39 8.81 9.31
N VAL A 6 -45.48 9.80 8.42
CA VAL A 6 -44.73 9.89 7.17
C VAL A 6 -43.38 10.56 7.43
N THR A 7 -42.30 9.94 6.96
CA THR A 7 -40.93 10.49 7.05
C THR A 7 -40.17 10.24 5.76
N SER A 8 -39.77 11.32 5.09
CA SER A 8 -38.96 11.29 3.86
C SER A 8 -37.52 11.72 4.15
N GLU A 9 -36.57 11.31 3.30
CA GLU A 9 -35.14 11.53 3.47
C GLU A 9 -34.58 12.39 2.33
N ALA A 10 -33.88 13.48 2.67
CA ALA A 10 -33.34 14.45 1.72
C ALA A 10 -31.86 14.74 1.99
N ILE A 11 -31.10 15.05 0.94
CA ILE A 11 -29.72 15.52 1.03
C ILE A 11 -29.57 16.90 0.40
N LEU A 12 -28.84 17.77 1.09
CA LEU A 12 -28.54 19.14 0.70
C LEU A 12 -27.01 19.30 0.60
N PHE A 13 -26.53 19.88 -0.49
CA PHE A 13 -25.12 20.20 -0.69
C PHE A 13 -24.88 21.70 -0.53
N PHE A 14 -23.82 22.05 0.21
CA PHE A 14 -23.39 23.40 0.48
C PHE A 14 -22.21 23.79 -0.41
N ASP A 15 -22.27 25.03 -0.91
CA ASP A 15 -21.22 25.73 -1.64
C ASP A 15 -20.94 27.08 -0.96
N HIS A 16 -19.93 27.83 -1.42
CA HIS A 16 -19.48 29.13 -0.91
C HIS A 16 -20.57 30.24 -0.85
N ARG A 17 -21.79 29.98 -1.36
CA ARG A 17 -22.97 30.89 -1.34
C ARG A 17 -24.18 30.33 -0.58
N GLY A 18 -24.07 29.16 0.05
CA GLY A 18 -25.17 28.45 0.69
C GLY A 18 -25.53 27.15 -0.04
N ILE A 19 -26.77 26.68 0.08
CA ILE A 19 -27.20 25.39 -0.46
C ILE A 19 -27.35 25.47 -1.99
N SER A 20 -26.41 24.83 -2.69
CA SER A 20 -26.39 24.73 -4.15
C SER A 20 -27.43 23.72 -4.62
N LYS A 21 -27.21 22.44 -4.30
CA LYS A 21 -27.97 21.30 -4.80
C LYS A 21 -28.76 20.61 -3.68
N SER A 22 -29.87 19.98 -4.05
CA SER A 22 -30.82 19.37 -3.11
C SER A 22 -31.57 18.24 -3.83
N MET A 23 -31.58 17.05 -3.24
CA MET A 23 -32.06 15.79 -3.85
C MET A 23 -32.64 14.83 -2.80
N LEU A 24 -33.28 13.74 -3.24
CA LEU A 24 -33.69 12.65 -2.35
C LEU A 24 -32.47 11.83 -1.92
N TYR A 25 -32.60 11.12 -0.79
CA TYR A 25 -31.54 10.21 -0.35
C TYR A 25 -31.24 9.08 -1.36
N ALA A 26 -32.26 8.56 -2.04
CA ALA A 26 -32.10 7.55 -3.09
C ALA A 26 -31.33 8.06 -4.33
N ASP A 27 -31.46 9.35 -4.67
CA ASP A 27 -30.67 9.98 -5.75
C ASP A 27 -29.17 10.02 -5.38
N PHE A 28 -28.88 10.20 -4.09
CA PHE A 28 -27.51 10.22 -3.57
C PHE A 28 -26.91 8.80 -3.44
N GLU A 29 -27.69 7.79 -3.06
CA GLU A 29 -27.23 6.38 -3.12
C GLU A 29 -26.79 6.03 -4.56
N ALA A 30 -27.49 6.47 -5.60
CA ALA A 30 -27.07 6.29 -7.00
C ALA A 30 -25.81 7.08 -7.42
N ILE A 31 -25.44 8.13 -6.69
CA ILE A 31 -24.18 8.87 -6.89
C ILE A 31 -23.02 8.14 -6.19
N LEU A 32 -23.25 7.59 -4.99
CA LEU A 32 -22.27 6.77 -4.25
C LEU A 32 -21.96 5.45 -4.95
N ASP A 33 -22.97 4.80 -5.53
CA ASP A 33 -22.82 3.57 -6.33
C ASP A 33 -22.08 3.80 -7.67
N GLY A 34 -21.66 5.04 -7.97
CA GLY A 34 -20.96 5.39 -9.21
C GLY A 34 -21.85 5.35 -10.47
N MET A 35 -23.17 5.29 -10.31
CA MET A 35 -24.13 5.21 -11.43
C MET A 35 -24.43 6.58 -12.04
N VAL A 36 -24.22 7.68 -11.29
CA VAL A 36 -24.43 9.06 -11.73
C VAL A 36 -23.32 9.99 -11.23
N GLY A 37 -22.52 10.54 -12.14
CA GLY A 37 -21.53 11.57 -11.83
C GLY A 37 -22.14 12.97 -11.67
N VAL A 38 -21.50 13.83 -10.87
CA VAL A 38 -21.90 15.23 -10.62
C VAL A 38 -20.74 16.18 -11.01
N PRO A 39 -20.57 16.50 -12.30
CA PRO A 39 -19.42 17.30 -12.78
C PRO A 39 -19.39 18.75 -12.27
N GLU A 40 -20.47 19.23 -11.65
CA GLU A 40 -20.48 20.51 -10.92
C GLU A 40 -19.54 20.48 -9.70
N PHE A 41 -19.31 19.29 -9.13
CA PHE A 41 -18.54 19.06 -7.91
C PHE A 41 -17.14 18.49 -8.16
N ALA A 42 -16.76 18.17 -9.40
CA ALA A 42 -15.43 17.66 -9.75
C ALA A 42 -14.28 18.48 -9.12
N ASP A 43 -13.26 17.78 -8.63
CA ASP A 43 -12.10 18.29 -7.86
C ASP A 43 -12.44 19.10 -6.59
N LYS A 44 -13.46 18.71 -5.81
CA LYS A 44 -13.87 19.45 -4.60
C LYS A 44 -14.30 18.55 -3.43
N GLU A 45 -13.85 18.91 -2.23
CA GLU A 45 -14.53 18.57 -0.98
C GLU A 45 -15.86 19.33 -0.92
N VAL A 46 -16.99 18.62 -0.83
CA VAL A 46 -18.33 19.22 -0.73
C VAL A 46 -18.96 18.87 0.62
N ARG A 47 -19.59 19.87 1.24
CA ARG A 47 -20.31 19.71 2.51
C ARG A 47 -21.74 19.27 2.25
N GLY A 48 -22.08 18.07 2.70
CA GLY A 48 -23.42 17.51 2.69
C GLY A 48 -24.15 17.69 4.02
N ALA A 49 -25.48 17.72 3.94
CA ALA A 49 -26.38 17.67 5.07
C ALA A 49 -27.53 16.70 4.77
N TYR A 50 -27.53 15.56 5.45
CA TYR A 50 -28.61 14.58 5.42
C TYR A 50 -29.71 14.98 6.40
N CYS A 51 -30.95 15.05 5.91
CA CYS A 51 -32.10 15.57 6.63
C CYS A 51 -33.24 14.55 6.60
N LEU A 52 -33.69 14.10 7.78
CA LEU A 52 -34.92 13.31 7.91
C LEU A 52 -36.08 14.27 8.20
N VAL A 53 -37.09 14.26 7.32
CA VAL A 53 -38.17 15.26 7.25
C VAL A 53 -39.52 14.57 7.47
N ASN A 54 -40.46 15.19 8.18
CA ASN A 54 -41.82 14.65 8.35
C ASN A 54 -42.80 15.16 7.28
N GLY A 55 -44.00 14.57 7.20
CA GLY A 55 -45.09 14.98 6.30
C GLY A 55 -45.62 16.42 6.45
N GLN A 56 -45.00 17.25 7.32
CA GLN A 56 -45.24 18.69 7.43
C GLN A 56 -44.03 19.53 6.96
N LEU A 57 -43.10 18.94 6.21
CA LEU A 57 -41.85 19.55 5.75
C LEU A 57 -41.00 20.16 6.89
N ARG A 58 -40.97 19.48 8.05
CA ARG A 58 -40.12 19.83 9.19
C ARG A 58 -39.04 18.78 9.40
N VAL A 59 -37.80 19.23 9.57
CA VAL A 59 -36.65 18.36 9.87
C VAL A 59 -36.73 17.85 11.31
N ARG A 60 -36.46 16.56 11.49
CA ARG A 60 -36.45 15.84 12.77
C ARG A 60 -35.04 15.39 13.18
N SER A 61 -34.24 14.94 12.21
CA SER A 61 -32.83 14.60 12.39
C SER A 61 -31.97 15.23 11.30
N LEU A 62 -30.74 15.60 11.65
CA LEU A 62 -29.76 16.24 10.77
C LEU A 62 -28.36 15.62 10.99
N VAL A 63 -27.69 15.23 9.90
CA VAL A 63 -26.30 14.72 9.93
C VAL A 63 -25.45 15.52 8.93
N LEU A 64 -24.34 16.09 9.40
CA LEU A 64 -23.51 17.03 8.63
C LEU A 64 -22.18 16.39 8.24
N PHE A 65 -22.06 15.99 6.97
CA PHE A 65 -20.94 15.21 6.44
C PHE A 65 -20.12 15.98 5.39
N THR A 66 -18.88 15.58 5.16
CA THR A 66 -18.09 15.98 3.98
C THR A 66 -17.89 14.78 3.08
N ILE A 67 -17.80 15.01 1.77
CA ILE A 67 -17.51 14.00 0.75
C ILE A 67 -16.71 14.64 -0.38
N ASP A 68 -15.71 13.92 -0.87
CA ASP A 68 -14.84 14.34 -1.97
C ASP A 68 -15.35 13.80 -3.31
N PHE A 69 -15.10 14.57 -4.38
CA PHE A 69 -15.39 14.20 -5.76
C PHE A 69 -14.12 14.32 -6.62
N ASP A 70 -13.93 13.38 -7.56
CA ASP A 70 -12.75 13.27 -8.42
C ASP A 70 -12.79 14.17 -9.68
N GLU A 71 -11.79 14.03 -10.57
CA GLU A 71 -11.66 14.79 -11.82
C GLU A 71 -12.87 14.60 -12.77
N ASP A 72 -13.50 13.41 -12.76
CA ASP A 72 -14.69 13.09 -13.57
C ASP A 72 -16.01 13.51 -12.87
N GLY A 73 -15.93 13.94 -11.60
CA GLY A 73 -17.08 14.32 -10.78
C GLY A 73 -17.82 13.13 -10.16
N MET A 74 -17.17 11.97 -10.04
CA MET A 74 -17.67 10.82 -9.30
C MET A 74 -17.39 11.01 -7.80
N ALA A 75 -18.23 10.44 -6.93
CA ALA A 75 -18.02 10.49 -5.48
C ALA A 75 -16.94 9.49 -5.04
N ASP A 76 -16.19 9.80 -3.99
CA ASP A 76 -15.18 8.88 -3.44
C ASP A 76 -15.78 7.52 -3.03
N THR A 77 -15.37 6.46 -3.73
CA THR A 77 -15.74 5.07 -3.46
C THR A 77 -15.32 4.54 -2.08
N THR A 78 -14.42 5.22 -1.36
CA THR A 78 -14.03 4.84 0.01
C THR A 78 -14.93 5.46 1.09
N TRP A 79 -15.80 6.40 0.72
CA TRP A 79 -16.72 7.07 1.63
C TRP A 79 -17.83 6.12 2.10
N ASN A 80 -18.00 5.98 3.42
CA ASN A 80 -18.86 4.94 4.01
C ASN A 80 -19.64 5.39 5.27
N VAL A 81 -19.96 6.68 5.39
CA VAL A 81 -20.63 7.25 6.58
C VAL A 81 -22.08 6.73 6.68
N PRO A 82 -22.48 6.04 7.77
CA PRO A 82 -23.80 5.43 7.90
C PRO A 82 -24.86 6.45 8.34
N LEU A 83 -25.25 7.34 7.41
CA LEU A 83 -26.09 8.52 7.65
C LEU A 83 -27.39 8.20 8.41
N ARG A 84 -28.15 7.16 8.01
CA ARG A 84 -29.39 6.74 8.70
C ARG A 84 -29.14 6.36 10.17
N HIS A 85 -28.09 5.57 10.45
CA HIS A 85 -27.76 5.13 11.80
C HIS A 85 -27.28 6.28 12.70
N LEU A 86 -26.49 7.22 12.13
CA LEU A 86 -26.09 8.45 12.81
C LEU A 86 -27.30 9.36 13.09
N ALA A 87 -28.25 9.49 12.16
CA ALA A 87 -29.46 10.29 12.34
C ALA A 87 -30.42 9.73 13.40
N GLU A 88 -30.39 8.42 13.64
CA GLU A 88 -31.10 7.78 14.73
C GLU A 88 -30.39 8.01 16.08
N HIS A 89 -29.09 7.77 16.17
CA HIS A 89 -28.31 7.86 17.42
C HIS A 89 -27.78 9.27 17.75
N ALA A 90 -28.07 10.25 16.89
CA ALA A 90 -27.67 11.65 17.01
C ALA A 90 -28.11 12.31 18.33
N GLY A 91 -27.26 13.21 18.83
CA GLY A 91 -27.47 13.96 20.08
C GLY A 91 -28.56 15.03 19.95
N GLN A 92 -28.88 15.71 21.05
CA GLN A 92 -29.85 16.81 21.02
C GLN A 92 -29.24 18.06 20.37
N GLY A 93 -29.90 18.58 19.33
CA GLY A 93 -29.55 19.79 18.61
C GLY A 93 -30.55 20.95 18.80
N PRO A 94 -30.41 22.04 18.03
CA PRO A 94 -31.29 23.22 18.12
C PRO A 94 -32.72 22.95 17.59
N ASP A 95 -33.67 23.80 17.96
CA ASP A 95 -35.03 23.78 17.41
C ASP A 95 -35.10 24.52 16.07
N MET A 96 -35.62 23.87 15.02
CA MET A 96 -35.80 24.45 13.68
C MET A 96 -37.27 24.81 13.37
N GLY A 97 -38.14 24.89 14.37
CA GLY A 97 -39.58 25.18 14.26
C GLY A 97 -40.48 23.96 14.48
N ALA A 98 -40.02 22.97 15.24
CA ALA A 98 -40.70 21.69 15.48
C ALA A 98 -40.44 21.08 16.87
N GLY A 99 -39.62 21.73 17.70
CA GLY A 99 -38.91 21.09 18.81
C GLY A 99 -37.44 20.82 18.44
N PRO A 100 -36.59 20.49 19.42
CA PRO A 100 -35.16 20.23 19.21
C PRO A 100 -34.95 19.03 18.28
N ILE A 101 -34.15 19.21 17.23
CA ILE A 101 -33.79 18.14 16.31
C ILE A 101 -32.80 17.16 16.95
N ARG A 102 -32.63 15.97 16.36
CA ARG A 102 -31.39 15.20 16.56
C ARG A 102 -30.30 15.75 15.64
N LEU A 103 -29.10 15.96 16.15
CA LEU A 103 -27.94 16.46 15.41
C LEU A 103 -26.73 15.51 15.55
N ALA A 104 -26.11 15.19 14.43
CA ALA A 104 -24.74 14.70 14.37
C ALA A 104 -23.89 15.64 13.49
N CYS A 105 -22.78 16.10 14.05
CA CYS A 105 -21.79 16.97 13.43
C CYS A 105 -20.40 16.64 14.01
N ARG A 106 -19.31 17.24 13.52
CA ARG A 106 -17.94 16.89 13.95
C ARG A 106 -17.78 16.93 15.48
N SER A 107 -18.28 17.98 16.14
CA SER A 107 -18.25 18.12 17.61
C SER A 107 -19.30 17.29 18.37
N GLN A 108 -20.28 16.68 17.70
CA GLN A 108 -21.38 15.92 18.30
C GLN A 108 -21.61 14.57 17.59
N CYS A 109 -20.53 13.80 17.36
CA CYS A 109 -20.64 12.49 16.72
C CYS A 109 -20.94 11.35 17.72
N PRO A 110 -21.94 10.49 17.48
CA PRO A 110 -22.16 9.25 18.25
C PRO A 110 -21.05 8.19 18.09
N VAL A 111 -20.26 8.22 16.99
CA VAL A 111 -19.27 7.19 16.66
C VAL A 111 -17.95 7.86 16.23
N ALA A 112 -16.98 7.91 17.15
CA ALA A 112 -15.80 8.78 17.05
C ALA A 112 -15.00 8.67 15.73
N TRP A 113 -14.92 7.49 15.11
CA TRP A 113 -14.15 7.29 13.86
C TRP A 113 -14.72 8.02 12.63
N HIS A 114 -15.98 8.50 12.67
CA HIS A 114 -16.57 9.30 11.58
C HIS A 114 -16.44 10.82 11.79
N GLN A 115 -15.74 11.31 12.83
CA GLN A 115 -15.65 12.75 13.13
C GLN A 115 -14.95 13.56 12.03
N ASP A 116 -13.93 13.00 11.38
CA ASP A 116 -13.15 13.70 10.35
C ASP A 116 -13.94 13.91 9.05
N GLN A 117 -14.81 12.97 8.68
CA GLN A 117 -15.74 13.04 7.53
C GLN A 117 -17.01 13.86 7.82
N MET A 118 -16.97 14.74 8.83
CA MET A 118 -18.07 15.61 9.23
C MET A 118 -17.61 17.05 9.44
N TRP A 119 -18.56 17.99 9.45
CA TRP A 119 -18.30 19.41 9.71
C TRP A 119 -19.18 19.95 10.84
N ASP A 120 -18.82 21.12 11.38
CA ASP A 120 -19.60 21.83 12.40
C ASP A 120 -20.30 23.06 11.80
N PRO A 121 -21.60 23.27 12.09
CA PRO A 121 -22.40 24.32 11.45
C PRO A 121 -22.22 25.70 12.07
N GLY A 122 -22.32 26.74 11.24
CA GLY A 122 -22.33 28.13 11.66
C GLY A 122 -23.67 28.56 12.26
N MET A 123 -23.63 29.25 13.40
CA MET A 123 -24.77 29.94 14.02
C MET A 123 -24.59 31.48 14.04
N LYS A 124 -23.82 32.04 13.11
CA LYS A 124 -23.51 33.48 13.12
C LYS A 124 -24.74 34.29 12.67
N PRO A 125 -25.01 35.48 13.24
CA PRO A 125 -26.05 36.37 12.71
C PRO A 125 -25.78 36.70 11.23
N GLY A 126 -26.73 36.35 10.35
CA GLY A 126 -26.60 36.48 8.90
C GLY A 126 -26.00 35.26 8.17
N ALA A 127 -25.43 34.29 8.89
CA ALA A 127 -24.91 33.02 8.34
C ALA A 127 -25.20 31.88 9.32
N ASN A 128 -26.43 31.36 9.25
CA ASN A 128 -26.94 30.29 10.09
C ASN A 128 -27.42 29.12 9.23
N ASP A 129 -26.66 28.03 9.21
CA ASP A 129 -26.87 26.90 8.30
C ASP A 129 -28.18 26.16 8.58
N PHE A 130 -28.61 26.09 9.85
CA PHE A 130 -29.88 25.51 10.27
C PHE A 130 -31.09 26.25 9.66
N ILE A 131 -30.99 27.58 9.53
CA ILE A 131 -32.03 28.39 8.86
C ILE A 131 -32.03 28.12 7.36
N ALA A 132 -30.85 28.07 6.72
CA ALA A 132 -30.72 27.76 5.30
C ALA A 132 -31.28 26.37 4.95
N ILE A 133 -31.01 25.35 5.78
CA ILE A 133 -31.55 23.98 5.66
C ILE A 133 -33.08 23.99 5.74
N ARG A 134 -33.63 24.58 6.81
CA ARG A 134 -35.08 24.64 7.05
C ARG A 134 -35.82 25.31 5.89
N ASP A 135 -35.32 26.45 5.43
CA ASP A 135 -36.00 27.24 4.41
C ASP A 135 -35.82 26.61 3.01
N SER A 136 -34.67 25.99 2.72
CA SER A 136 -34.48 25.20 1.50
C SER A 136 -35.41 23.99 1.44
N ILE A 137 -35.63 23.28 2.55
CA ILE A 137 -36.55 22.13 2.60
C ILE A 137 -38.01 22.58 2.42
N ARG A 138 -38.38 23.76 2.92
CA ARG A 138 -39.73 24.33 2.69
C ARG A 138 -39.93 24.81 1.24
N GLU A 139 -38.93 25.41 0.62
CA GLU A 139 -39.05 25.98 -0.73
C GLU A 139 -38.83 24.96 -1.87
N ARG A 140 -37.98 23.95 -1.62
CA ARG A 140 -37.61 22.91 -2.59
C ARG A 140 -38.26 21.55 -2.30
N GLY A 141 -38.67 21.25 -1.06
CA GLY A 141 -39.27 19.96 -0.68
C GLY A 141 -40.40 19.47 -1.59
N PRO A 142 -41.44 20.30 -1.87
CA PRO A 142 -42.51 19.93 -2.80
C PRO A 142 -42.05 19.70 -4.25
N LYS A 143 -40.90 20.26 -4.64
CA LYS A 143 -40.29 20.09 -5.98
C LYS A 143 -39.35 18.87 -6.03
N MET A 144 -38.90 18.37 -4.88
CA MET A 144 -38.08 17.15 -4.74
C MET A 144 -38.92 15.89 -4.53
N GLY A 145 -40.25 16.00 -4.40
CA GLY A 145 -41.13 14.85 -4.16
C GLY A 145 -41.12 14.32 -2.72
N LEU A 146 -40.83 15.17 -1.73
CA LEU A 146 -41.04 14.80 -0.32
C LEU A 146 -42.53 14.61 -0.05
N GLU A 147 -42.88 13.57 0.70
CA GLU A 147 -44.26 13.20 0.99
C GLU A 147 -44.92 14.19 1.97
N MET A 148 -46.22 14.44 1.81
CA MET A 148 -46.98 15.41 2.60
C MET A 148 -48.31 14.81 3.06
N ASP A 149 -48.75 15.17 4.28
CA ASP A 149 -50.05 14.75 4.81
C ASP A 149 -51.17 15.73 4.36
N ASP A 150 -52.11 15.27 3.53
CA ASP A 150 -53.19 16.12 2.96
C ASP A 150 -54.37 16.42 3.91
N GLU A 151 -54.43 15.81 5.10
CA GLU A 151 -55.53 16.05 6.06
C GLU A 151 -55.28 17.24 6.99
N MET A 152 -55.88 18.40 6.67
CA MET A 152 -56.77 19.17 7.59
C MET A 152 -57.07 20.61 7.12
N ASP A 153 -58.30 20.89 6.67
CA ASP A 153 -58.92 22.23 6.79
C ASP A 153 -60.46 22.19 6.59
N ALA A 154 -61.28 22.54 7.61
CA ALA A 154 -62.73 22.82 7.45
C ALA A 154 -63.50 23.34 8.71
N ALA A 155 -64.35 24.36 8.46
CA ALA A 155 -65.69 24.62 9.04
C ALA A 155 -65.92 25.28 10.43
N ALA A 156 -66.99 26.11 10.49
CA ALA A 156 -67.56 26.80 11.66
C ALA A 156 -69.10 27.15 11.41
N PRO A 157 -69.82 27.98 12.22
CA PRO A 157 -71.09 27.65 12.92
C PRO A 157 -72.42 28.19 12.29
N PRO A 158 -73.62 28.04 12.93
CA PRO A 158 -74.30 29.18 13.65
C PRO A 158 -75.26 28.82 14.85
N VAL A 159 -76.33 29.62 15.16
CA VAL A 159 -76.87 29.94 16.54
C VAL A 159 -78.43 30.24 16.63
N VAL A 160 -79.03 30.38 17.86
CA VAL A 160 -80.35 31.03 18.30
C VAL A 160 -81.63 30.14 18.40
N GLY A 161 -82.68 30.29 19.27
CA GLY A 161 -82.93 31.07 20.54
C GLY A 161 -84.42 31.50 20.87
N SER A 162 -84.81 31.71 22.16
CA SER A 162 -86.06 32.37 22.74
C SER A 162 -87.47 31.67 22.67
N SER A 163 -88.57 31.99 23.41
CA SER A 163 -88.92 32.72 24.68
C SER A 163 -90.42 32.47 25.18
N ALA A 164 -91.02 33.22 26.15
CA ALA A 164 -92.41 33.10 26.73
C ALA A 164 -93.11 34.48 27.03
N PRO A 165 -94.45 34.64 27.31
CA PRO A 165 -95.00 34.83 28.69
C PRO A 165 -96.55 34.54 28.95
N THR A 166 -97.33 35.44 29.62
CA THR A 166 -98.47 35.16 30.59
C THR A 166 -99.59 36.27 30.64
N ILE A 167 -100.56 36.22 31.62
CA ILE A 167 -101.60 37.22 32.11
C ILE A 167 -103.07 36.89 31.67
N ALA A 168 -104.19 36.83 32.44
CA ALA A 168 -104.81 37.49 33.65
C ALA A 168 -105.65 38.79 33.33
N PRO A 169 -106.47 39.45 34.20
CA PRO A 169 -106.96 39.17 35.58
C PRO A 169 -108.48 39.53 35.90
N GLU A 170 -108.87 39.55 37.19
CA GLU A 170 -110.02 40.29 37.85
C GLU A 170 -111.50 39.96 37.46
N ALA A 171 -112.61 40.53 38.04
CA ALA A 171 -113.07 40.89 39.42
C ALA A 171 -114.65 41.10 39.39
N ASP A 172 -115.46 41.59 40.36
CA ASP A 172 -115.28 42.08 41.75
C ASP A 172 -116.47 41.80 42.76
N GLU A 173 -117.06 42.79 43.48
CA GLU A 173 -117.70 42.65 44.83
C GLU A 173 -119.07 43.37 45.13
N SER A 174 -119.72 43.08 46.30
CA SER A 174 -120.25 44.13 47.25
C SER A 174 -120.89 43.63 48.57
N GLN A 175 -121.94 42.80 48.54
CA GLN A 175 -122.51 42.12 49.74
C GLN A 175 -122.43 40.61 49.64
N LYS A 176 -122.30 40.14 48.40
CA LYS A 176 -121.44 39.01 48.10
C LYS A 176 -120.03 39.17 48.71
N LYS A 177 -119.54 40.37 49.12
CA LYS A 177 -118.20 40.61 49.72
C LYS A 177 -117.79 39.55 50.73
N ALA A 178 -118.49 39.40 51.86
CA ALA A 178 -118.01 38.52 52.93
C ALA A 178 -117.91 37.03 52.50
N ASP A 179 -118.85 36.54 51.69
CA ASP A 179 -118.79 35.16 51.18
C ASP A 179 -117.90 35.02 49.93
N GLN A 180 -117.70 36.08 49.14
CA GLN A 180 -116.67 36.17 48.09
C GLN A 180 -115.28 36.27 48.70
N GLU A 181 -115.10 36.92 49.84
CA GLU A 181 -113.85 36.96 50.60
C GLU A 181 -113.58 35.58 51.16
N ARG A 182 -114.57 34.90 51.75
CA ARG A 182 -114.44 33.48 52.15
C ARG A 182 -114.16 32.55 50.97
N VAL A 183 -114.80 32.74 49.81
CA VAL A 183 -114.58 31.92 48.60
C VAL A 183 -113.27 32.28 47.91
N ARG A 184 -112.84 33.55 47.90
CA ARG A 184 -111.52 34.01 47.44
C ARG A 184 -110.44 33.47 48.35
N LEU A 185 -110.57 33.59 49.66
CA LEU A 185 -109.66 33.00 50.64
C LEU A 185 -109.63 31.47 50.53
N ALA A 186 -110.77 30.79 50.35
CA ALA A 186 -110.80 29.34 50.11
C ALA A 186 -110.16 28.95 48.77
N ARG A 187 -110.34 29.76 47.71
CA ARG A 187 -109.69 29.59 46.41
C ARG A 187 -108.18 29.83 46.49
N ILE A 188 -107.74 30.87 47.20
CA ILE A 188 -106.35 31.20 47.49
C ILE A 188 -105.72 30.13 48.39
N ILE A 189 -106.41 29.61 49.40
CA ILE A 189 -105.93 28.49 50.23
C ILE A 189 -105.82 27.21 49.39
N LYS A 190 -106.75 26.96 48.47
CA LYS A 190 -106.67 25.82 47.54
C LYS A 190 -105.54 25.98 46.52
N GLU A 191 -105.32 27.19 46.02
CA GLU A 191 -104.22 27.56 45.13
C GLU A 191 -102.87 27.48 45.83
N LEU A 192 -102.74 28.00 47.05
CA LEU A 192 -101.56 27.89 47.90
C LEU A 192 -101.26 26.43 48.25
N ARG A 193 -102.27 25.61 48.58
CA ARG A 193 -102.08 24.16 48.78
C ARG A 193 -101.61 23.46 47.51
N LEU A 194 -102.22 23.77 46.35
CA LEU A 194 -101.80 23.21 45.06
C LEU A 194 -100.36 23.63 44.71
N ARG A 195 -100.01 24.89 44.99
CA ARG A 195 -98.69 25.47 44.74
C ARG A 195 -97.63 24.94 45.69
N VAL A 196 -97.96 24.73 46.97
CA VAL A 196 -97.11 24.01 47.94
C VAL A 196 -96.90 22.57 47.46
N GLN A 197 -97.95 21.84 47.09
CA GLN A 197 -97.82 20.47 46.60
C GLN A 197 -97.03 20.38 45.28
N THR A 198 -97.15 21.38 44.40
CA THR A 198 -96.35 21.47 43.18
C THR A 198 -94.89 21.80 43.51
N LEU A 199 -94.63 22.68 44.47
CA LEU A 199 -93.27 22.99 44.94
C LEU A 199 -92.63 21.77 45.63
N GLU A 200 -93.35 21.07 46.51
CA GLU A 200 -92.92 19.82 47.14
C GLU A 200 -92.61 18.74 46.09
N ASN A 201 -93.48 18.57 45.08
CA ASN A 201 -93.22 17.68 43.95
C ASN A 201 -91.95 18.08 43.20
N THR A 202 -91.80 19.35 42.77
CA THR A 202 -90.60 19.81 42.05
C THR A 202 -89.32 19.68 42.88
N GLN A 203 -89.36 19.95 44.19
CA GLN A 203 -88.24 19.72 45.09
C GLN A 203 -87.91 18.23 45.23
N SER A 204 -88.92 17.35 45.28
CA SER A 204 -88.71 15.90 45.32
C SER A 204 -88.11 15.37 44.02
N GLU A 205 -88.56 15.89 42.87
CA GLU A 205 -88.02 15.58 41.56
C GLU A 205 -86.58 16.09 41.39
N ASP A 206 -86.28 17.33 41.81
CA ASP A 206 -84.95 17.91 41.69
C ASP A 206 -83.96 17.25 42.67
N ALA A 207 -84.41 16.88 43.88
CA ALA A 207 -83.63 16.04 44.78
C ALA A 207 -83.37 14.63 44.19
N ALA A 208 -84.34 14.06 43.46
CA ALA A 208 -84.14 12.79 42.73
C ALA A 208 -83.15 12.95 41.56
N LYS A 209 -83.27 14.02 40.74
CA LYS A 209 -82.34 14.34 39.65
C LYS A 209 -80.90 14.52 40.17
N VAL A 210 -80.72 15.24 41.29
CA VAL A 210 -79.40 15.43 41.92
C VAL A 210 -78.82 14.12 42.46
N ARG A 211 -79.64 13.28 43.12
CA ARG A 211 -79.21 11.94 43.59
C ARG A 211 -78.80 11.03 42.44
N TYR A 212 -79.60 10.97 41.38
CA TYR A 212 -79.32 10.19 40.18
C TYR A 212 -78.02 10.65 39.49
N ALA A 213 -77.83 11.97 39.33
CA ALA A 213 -76.60 12.54 38.78
C ALA A 213 -75.36 12.34 39.68
N ALA A 214 -75.53 12.17 41.00
CA ALA A 214 -74.46 11.77 41.91
C ALA A 214 -74.10 10.28 41.73
N GLN A 215 -75.11 9.40 41.69
CA GLN A 215 -74.92 7.96 41.47
C GLN A 215 -74.24 7.67 40.13
N GLN A 216 -74.66 8.32 39.04
CA GLN A 216 -73.99 8.20 37.73
C GLN A 216 -72.51 8.62 37.79
N LYS A 217 -72.18 9.69 38.54
CA LYS A 217 -70.77 10.12 38.69
C LYS A 217 -69.97 9.12 39.51
N GLU A 218 -70.54 8.56 40.56
CA GLU A 218 -69.90 7.51 41.38
C GLU A 218 -69.65 6.24 40.57
N GLU A 219 -70.61 5.80 39.75
CA GLU A 219 -70.49 4.67 38.83
C GLU A 219 -69.40 4.89 37.76
N ILE A 220 -69.38 6.08 37.13
CA ILE A 220 -68.34 6.48 36.17
C ILE A 220 -66.95 6.51 36.82
N LEU A 221 -66.82 7.07 38.04
CA LEU A 221 -65.56 7.13 38.77
C LEU A 221 -65.06 5.74 39.18
N ASN A 222 -65.95 4.86 39.63
CA ASN A 222 -65.61 3.46 39.94
C ASN A 222 -65.14 2.71 38.69
N ALA A 223 -65.82 2.86 37.54
CA ALA A 223 -65.41 2.26 36.27
C ALA A 223 -64.05 2.80 35.78
N GLN A 224 -63.77 4.10 35.97
CA GLN A 224 -62.45 4.69 35.68
C GLN A 224 -61.36 4.13 36.60
N LEU A 225 -61.65 4.01 37.90
CA LEU A 225 -60.71 3.49 38.90
C LEU A 225 -60.40 2.01 38.68
N GLU A 226 -61.39 1.19 38.33
CA GLU A 226 -61.19 -0.21 37.93
C GLU A 226 -60.34 -0.32 36.65
N LYS A 227 -60.60 0.50 35.64
CA LYS A 227 -59.80 0.56 34.41
C LYS A 227 -58.33 0.90 34.71
N VAL A 228 -58.07 1.90 35.56
CA VAL A 228 -56.71 2.27 35.98
C VAL A 228 -56.04 1.16 36.81
N MET A 229 -56.78 0.49 37.70
CA MET A 229 -56.25 -0.68 38.42
C MET A 229 -55.94 -1.87 37.49
N GLY A 230 -56.74 -2.09 36.45
CA GLY A 230 -56.49 -3.08 35.40
C GLY A 230 -55.21 -2.76 34.62
N GLN A 231 -55.06 -1.51 34.17
CA GLN A 231 -53.84 -1.04 33.50
C GLN A 231 -52.61 -1.16 34.40
N PHE A 232 -52.69 -0.77 35.67
CA PHE A 232 -51.59 -0.91 36.62
C PHE A 232 -51.19 -2.38 36.86
N LYS A 233 -52.16 -3.29 36.98
CA LYS A 233 -51.89 -4.74 37.08
C LYS A 233 -51.18 -5.27 35.83
N ALA A 234 -51.63 -4.89 34.63
CA ALA A 234 -51.01 -5.31 33.37
C ALA A 234 -49.60 -4.75 33.17
N ILE A 235 -49.37 -3.47 33.47
CA ILE A 235 -48.04 -2.85 33.43
C ILE A 235 -47.11 -3.50 34.47
N LYS A 236 -47.63 -3.85 35.66
CA LYS A 236 -46.85 -4.54 36.70
C LYS A 236 -46.45 -5.97 36.29
N SER A 237 -47.32 -6.74 35.65
CA SER A 237 -46.95 -8.08 35.14
C SER A 237 -45.99 -8.02 33.97
N GLN A 238 -46.16 -7.07 33.03
CA GLN A 238 -45.19 -6.80 31.96
C GLN A 238 -43.80 -6.44 32.52
N ASN A 239 -43.74 -5.58 33.54
CA ASN A 239 -42.50 -5.24 34.25
C ASN A 239 -41.93 -6.39 35.12
N GLY A 240 -42.70 -7.45 35.37
CA GLY A 240 -42.20 -8.70 35.96
C GLY A 240 -41.51 -9.53 34.88
N ALA A 241 -42.24 -9.90 33.83
CA ALA A 241 -41.74 -10.70 32.72
C ALA A 241 -40.50 -10.08 32.04
N LEU A 242 -40.47 -8.75 31.84
CA LEU A 242 -39.30 -8.06 31.29
C LEU A 242 -38.07 -8.14 32.22
N ARG A 243 -38.24 -8.21 33.54
CA ARG A 243 -37.11 -8.40 34.47
C ARG A 243 -36.60 -9.83 34.42
N GLU A 244 -37.49 -10.82 34.44
CA GLU A 244 -37.14 -12.24 34.30
C GLU A 244 -36.41 -12.51 32.97
N GLN A 245 -36.85 -11.90 31.88
CA GLN A 245 -36.15 -11.93 30.58
C GLN A 245 -34.76 -11.28 30.65
N ASN A 246 -34.62 -10.10 31.24
CA ASN A 246 -33.32 -9.43 31.39
C ASN A 246 -32.36 -10.23 32.29
N GLU A 247 -32.85 -10.86 33.36
CA GLU A 247 -32.05 -11.70 34.25
C GLU A 247 -31.60 -13.00 33.56
N SER A 248 -32.48 -13.63 32.78
CA SER A 248 -32.15 -14.78 31.92
C SER A 248 -31.10 -14.42 30.86
N LEU A 249 -31.28 -13.32 30.11
CA LEU A 249 -30.32 -12.84 29.11
C LEU A 249 -28.96 -12.49 29.75
N LYS A 250 -28.95 -11.88 30.94
CA LYS A 250 -27.72 -11.60 31.69
C LYS A 250 -27.02 -12.90 32.12
N GLY A 251 -27.76 -13.92 32.54
CA GLY A 251 -27.21 -15.25 32.83
C GLY A 251 -26.60 -15.92 31.60
N GLN A 252 -27.26 -15.81 30.44
CA GLN A 252 -26.74 -16.32 29.16
C GLN A 252 -25.46 -15.59 28.74
N LEU A 253 -25.39 -14.26 28.85
CA LEU A 253 -24.20 -13.47 28.54
C LEU A 253 -23.02 -13.79 29.47
N LEU A 254 -23.27 -13.99 30.78
CA LEU A 254 -22.22 -14.41 31.72
C LEU A 254 -21.66 -15.80 31.38
N SER A 255 -22.54 -16.75 31.05
CA SER A 255 -22.15 -18.11 30.62
C SER A 255 -21.35 -18.08 29.31
N LEU A 256 -21.78 -17.29 28.33
CA LEU A 256 -21.09 -17.11 27.06
C LEU A 256 -19.70 -16.48 27.24
N ASN A 257 -19.59 -15.40 28.04
CA ASN A 257 -18.31 -14.78 28.34
C ASN A 257 -17.36 -15.75 29.05
N GLN A 258 -17.84 -16.52 30.04
CA GLN A 258 -17.02 -17.53 30.71
C GLN A 258 -16.52 -18.62 29.74
N SER A 259 -17.38 -19.07 28.82
CA SER A 259 -16.98 -20.03 27.76
C SER A 259 -15.95 -19.44 26.80
N LEU A 260 -16.05 -18.15 26.46
CA LEU A 260 -15.10 -17.46 25.59
C LEU A 260 -13.75 -17.21 26.29
N GLU A 261 -13.76 -16.83 27.57
CA GLU A 261 -12.54 -16.71 28.38
C GLU A 261 -11.81 -18.06 28.50
N GLU A 262 -12.54 -19.16 28.74
CA GLU A 262 -11.93 -20.48 28.81
C GLU A 262 -11.43 -20.96 27.44
N GLN A 263 -12.13 -20.63 26.35
CA GLN A 263 -11.64 -20.91 25.00
C GLN A 263 -10.37 -20.10 24.68
N SER A 264 -10.31 -18.81 25.03
CA SER A 264 -9.11 -17.98 24.85
C SER A 264 -7.91 -18.58 25.58
N ARG A 265 -8.05 -18.91 26.87
CA ARG A 265 -6.98 -19.54 27.66
C ARG A 265 -6.52 -20.88 27.10
N ARG A 266 -7.44 -21.69 26.55
CA ARG A 266 -7.09 -22.96 25.88
C ARG A 266 -6.30 -22.69 24.58
N SER A 267 -6.69 -21.70 23.80
CA SER A 267 -5.99 -21.30 22.57
C SER A 267 -4.62 -20.68 22.86
N GLU A 268 -4.50 -19.82 23.88
CA GLU A 268 -3.24 -19.27 24.39
C GLU A 268 -2.29 -20.39 24.84
N HIS A 269 -2.80 -21.37 25.59
CA HIS A 269 -1.99 -22.49 26.06
C HIS A 269 -1.52 -23.37 24.89
N GLN A 270 -2.41 -23.75 23.97
CA GLN A 270 -2.06 -24.49 22.75
C GLN A 270 -1.07 -23.72 21.86
N GLY A 271 -1.19 -22.40 21.78
CA GLY A 271 -0.21 -21.53 21.12
C GLY A 271 1.17 -21.64 21.75
N SER A 272 1.25 -21.55 23.09
CA SER A 272 2.52 -21.70 23.82
C SER A 272 3.13 -23.11 23.72
N GLU A 273 2.31 -24.16 23.71
CA GLU A 273 2.77 -25.55 23.48
C GLU A 273 3.32 -25.72 22.06
N MET A 274 2.64 -25.16 21.06
CA MET A 274 3.09 -25.19 19.67
C MET A 274 4.39 -24.39 19.48
N GLU A 275 4.50 -23.20 20.07
CA GLU A 275 5.71 -22.37 20.02
C GLU A 275 6.92 -23.11 20.62
N VAL A 276 6.77 -23.67 21.82
CA VAL A 276 7.79 -24.49 22.49
C VAL A 276 8.18 -25.71 21.66
N LEU A 277 7.22 -26.40 21.04
CA LEU A 277 7.51 -27.52 20.13
C LEU A 277 8.25 -27.07 18.87
N THR A 278 7.86 -25.94 18.25
CA THR A 278 8.55 -25.43 17.05
C THR A 278 9.99 -25.03 17.34
N GLU A 279 10.27 -24.39 18.49
CA GLU A 279 11.63 -24.00 18.85
C GLU A 279 12.48 -25.22 19.25
N GLN A 280 11.90 -26.26 19.87
CA GLN A 280 12.57 -27.56 20.07
C GLN A 280 12.90 -28.26 18.75
N TYR A 281 11.98 -28.31 17.79
CA TYR A 281 12.22 -28.89 16.46
C TYR A 281 13.29 -28.13 15.67
N LYS A 282 13.28 -26.79 15.77
CA LYS A 282 14.28 -25.91 15.17
C LYS A 282 15.67 -26.16 15.75
N LEU A 283 15.82 -26.14 17.08
CA LEU A 283 17.10 -26.44 17.75
C LEU A 283 17.62 -27.85 17.38
N ALA A 284 16.74 -28.85 17.31
CA ALA A 284 17.11 -30.21 16.90
C ALA A 284 17.49 -30.31 15.40
N LEU A 285 16.97 -29.42 14.55
CA LEU A 285 17.36 -29.31 13.14
C LEU A 285 18.70 -28.58 13.00
N GLU A 286 18.90 -27.49 13.75
CA GLU A 286 20.14 -26.71 13.79
C GLU A 286 21.31 -27.59 14.26
N GLN A 287 21.14 -28.36 15.34
CA GLN A 287 22.13 -29.34 15.81
C GLN A 287 22.51 -30.37 14.74
N ARG A 288 21.53 -30.92 14.00
CA ARG A 288 21.82 -31.86 12.90
C ARG A 288 22.56 -31.20 11.74
N LEU A 289 22.23 -29.95 11.42
CA LEU A 289 22.94 -29.18 10.39
C LEU A 289 24.37 -28.87 10.83
N GLU A 290 24.62 -28.63 12.11
CA GLU A 290 25.97 -28.47 12.68
C GLU A 290 26.76 -29.78 12.68
N GLU A 291 26.14 -30.90 13.06
CA GLU A 291 26.75 -32.24 12.96
C GLU A 291 27.17 -32.58 11.53
N GLU A 292 26.30 -32.39 10.54
CA GLU A 292 26.64 -32.67 9.13
C GLU A 292 27.66 -31.68 8.58
N ARG A 293 27.62 -30.40 8.98
CA ARG A 293 28.70 -29.43 8.66
C ARG A 293 30.04 -29.86 9.24
N ALA A 294 30.08 -30.33 10.49
CA ALA A 294 31.29 -30.85 11.13
C ALA A 294 31.84 -32.04 10.33
N LYS A 295 31.02 -33.08 10.09
CA LYS A 295 31.40 -34.26 9.30
C LYS A 295 31.94 -33.90 7.91
N MET A 296 31.30 -32.95 7.22
CA MET A 296 31.77 -32.47 5.91
C MET A 296 33.07 -31.66 6.00
N SER A 297 33.28 -30.88 7.06
CA SER A 297 34.55 -30.15 7.29
C SER A 297 35.71 -31.09 7.62
N GLU A 298 35.47 -32.15 8.39
CA GLU A 298 36.45 -33.20 8.67
C GLU A 298 36.84 -33.95 7.38
N GLN A 299 35.87 -34.25 6.52
CA GLN A 299 36.13 -34.86 5.21
C GLN A 299 36.92 -33.93 4.28
N LEU A 300 36.61 -32.63 4.26
CA LEU A 300 37.38 -31.66 3.48
C LEU A 300 38.82 -31.56 4.00
N HIS A 301 39.04 -31.42 5.31
CA HIS A 301 40.39 -31.36 5.88
C HIS A 301 41.19 -32.65 5.66
N ALA A 302 40.54 -33.81 5.73
CA ALA A 302 41.17 -35.08 5.37
C ALA A 302 41.63 -35.07 3.91
N LEU A 303 40.77 -34.67 2.96
CA LEU A 303 41.10 -34.55 1.54
C LEU A 303 42.16 -33.48 1.24
N GLU A 304 42.20 -32.37 1.98
CA GLU A 304 43.23 -31.34 1.88
C GLU A 304 44.61 -31.89 2.26
N MET A 305 44.73 -32.65 3.35
CA MET A 305 45.99 -33.32 3.72
C MET A 305 46.37 -34.39 2.69
N ASP A 306 45.37 -35.08 2.14
CA ASP A 306 45.52 -36.06 1.06
C ASP A 306 45.95 -35.43 -0.27
N VAL A 307 45.71 -34.13 -0.48
CA VAL A 307 46.24 -33.35 -1.62
C VAL A 307 47.66 -32.87 -1.34
N LEU A 308 47.93 -32.29 -0.17
CA LEU A 308 49.26 -31.81 0.20
C LEU A 308 50.32 -32.94 0.15
N THR A 309 49.99 -34.12 0.70
CA THR A 309 50.89 -35.29 0.65
C THR A 309 51.12 -35.81 -0.78
N ARG A 310 50.15 -35.66 -1.69
CA ARG A 310 50.32 -35.96 -3.12
C ARG A 310 51.20 -34.92 -3.82
N ASP A 311 51.02 -33.63 -3.52
CA ASP A 311 51.84 -32.57 -4.10
C ASP A 311 53.29 -32.61 -3.61
N ASP A 312 53.54 -32.96 -2.34
CA ASP A 312 54.88 -33.24 -1.82
C ASP A 312 55.54 -34.41 -2.56
N LEU A 313 54.82 -35.52 -2.74
CA LEU A 313 55.31 -36.69 -3.49
C LEU A 313 55.57 -36.35 -4.98
N ILE A 314 54.70 -35.56 -5.61
CA ILE A 314 54.89 -35.06 -6.97
C ILE A 314 56.12 -34.12 -7.02
N GLY A 315 56.35 -33.32 -5.99
CA GLY A 315 57.55 -32.49 -5.82
C GLY A 315 58.83 -33.31 -5.75
N GLN A 316 58.85 -34.35 -4.91
CA GLN A 316 59.96 -35.29 -4.77
C GLN A 316 60.27 -35.99 -6.11
N LEU A 317 59.26 -36.59 -6.75
CA LEU A 317 59.42 -37.28 -8.05
C LEU A 317 59.87 -36.32 -9.16
N ARG A 318 59.39 -35.07 -9.18
CA ARG A 318 59.89 -34.04 -10.12
C ARG A 318 61.36 -33.69 -9.84
N GLY A 319 61.77 -33.66 -8.57
CA GLY A 319 63.16 -33.49 -8.15
C GLY A 319 64.06 -34.63 -8.65
N GLU A 320 63.67 -35.88 -8.40
CA GLU A 320 64.37 -37.07 -8.87
C GLU A 320 64.50 -37.09 -10.40
N ILE A 321 63.41 -36.79 -11.13
CA ILE A 321 63.44 -36.71 -12.60
C ILE A 321 64.40 -35.62 -13.08
N ALA A 322 64.45 -34.47 -12.40
CA ALA A 322 65.38 -33.39 -12.73
C ALA A 322 66.84 -33.78 -12.45
N GLU A 323 67.12 -34.48 -11.35
CA GLU A 323 68.45 -35.00 -11.05
C GLU A 323 68.88 -36.11 -12.03
N GLN A 324 68.03 -37.10 -12.29
CA GLN A 324 68.30 -38.14 -13.28
C GLN A 324 68.57 -37.57 -14.68
N LYS A 325 67.86 -36.51 -15.08
CA LYS A 325 68.15 -35.79 -16.34
C LYS A 325 69.53 -35.10 -16.31
N ARG A 326 69.88 -34.43 -15.21
CA ARG A 326 71.22 -33.82 -15.04
C ARG A 326 72.34 -34.84 -15.06
N ASN A 327 72.15 -35.98 -14.39
CA ASN A 327 73.17 -37.03 -14.32
C ASN A 327 73.33 -37.72 -15.68
N LYS A 328 72.23 -38.10 -16.36
CA LYS A 328 72.29 -38.60 -17.74
C LYS A 328 72.97 -37.64 -18.73
N ALA A 329 72.79 -36.32 -18.57
CA ALA A 329 73.48 -35.33 -19.39
C ALA A 329 74.99 -35.26 -19.08
N LYS A 330 75.40 -35.30 -17.81
CA LYS A 330 76.83 -35.38 -17.42
C LYS A 330 77.47 -36.67 -17.94
N ASP A 331 76.79 -37.80 -17.79
CA ASP A 331 77.27 -39.12 -18.20
C ASP A 331 77.48 -39.16 -19.71
N ALA A 332 76.48 -38.70 -20.49
CA ALA A 332 76.56 -38.60 -21.95
C ALA A 332 77.73 -37.70 -22.41
N ASN A 333 77.87 -36.50 -21.83
CA ASN A 333 78.97 -35.60 -22.16
C ASN A 333 80.34 -36.22 -21.80
N SER A 334 80.46 -36.87 -20.64
CA SER A 334 81.71 -37.53 -20.22
C SER A 334 82.05 -38.76 -21.07
N GLY A 335 81.04 -39.48 -21.57
CA GLY A 335 81.19 -40.61 -22.48
C GLY A 335 81.68 -40.14 -23.85
N ALA A 336 81.03 -39.11 -24.42
CA ALA A 336 81.45 -38.49 -25.67
C ALA A 336 82.90 -37.97 -25.59
N GLN A 337 83.24 -37.24 -24.53
CA GLN A 337 84.58 -36.71 -24.32
C GLN A 337 85.64 -37.83 -24.28
N LYS A 338 85.41 -38.88 -23.49
CA LYS A 338 86.31 -40.06 -23.42
C LYS A 338 86.41 -40.85 -24.73
N THR A 339 85.43 -40.75 -25.63
CA THR A 339 85.57 -41.33 -26.98
C THR A 339 86.38 -40.45 -27.91
N LEU A 340 86.31 -39.12 -27.79
CA LEU A 340 87.11 -38.18 -28.58
C LEU A 340 88.60 -38.24 -28.20
N GLU A 341 88.90 -38.27 -26.90
CA GLU A 341 90.27 -38.41 -26.36
C GLU A 341 90.96 -39.67 -26.89
N LYS A 342 90.26 -40.81 -26.90
CA LYS A 342 90.78 -42.08 -27.45
C LYS A 342 91.03 -42.07 -28.95
N LEU A 343 90.31 -41.24 -29.71
CA LEU A 343 90.55 -41.09 -31.16
C LEU A 343 91.83 -40.27 -31.38
N GLU A 344 92.09 -39.25 -30.56
CA GLU A 344 93.34 -38.48 -30.58
C GLU A 344 94.55 -39.34 -30.13
N GLU A 345 94.40 -40.18 -29.10
CA GLU A 345 95.42 -41.19 -28.71
C GLU A 345 95.76 -42.18 -29.83
N LEU A 346 94.79 -42.51 -30.70
CA LEU A 346 94.98 -43.36 -31.88
C LEU A 346 95.58 -42.60 -33.09
N GLY A 347 95.95 -41.33 -32.92
CA GLY A 347 96.60 -40.50 -33.95
C GLY A 347 95.64 -39.84 -34.95
N LEU A 348 94.33 -39.84 -34.68
CA LEU A 348 93.36 -39.14 -35.51
C LEU A 348 93.29 -37.66 -35.11
N SER A 349 93.49 -36.76 -36.06
CA SER A 349 93.37 -35.31 -35.84
C SER A 349 92.09 -34.77 -36.49
N PHE A 350 91.31 -33.98 -35.74
CA PHE A 350 90.09 -33.37 -36.25
C PHE A 350 90.43 -32.06 -36.96
N ILE A 351 90.31 -32.05 -38.29
CA ILE A 351 90.58 -30.88 -39.13
C ILE A 351 89.28 -30.38 -39.75
N ALA A 352 88.90 -29.14 -39.45
CA ALA A 352 87.77 -28.45 -40.06
C ALA A 352 88.27 -27.35 -41.01
N PHE A 353 87.62 -27.18 -42.17
CA PHE A 353 87.87 -26.04 -43.04
C PHE A 353 86.85 -24.94 -42.76
N HIS A 354 87.33 -23.71 -42.54
CA HIS A 354 86.48 -22.52 -42.36
C HIS A 354 86.98 -21.37 -43.24
N PRO A 355 86.10 -20.68 -43.99
CA PRO A 355 86.48 -19.50 -44.76
C PRO A 355 87.20 -18.45 -43.90
N GLY A 356 88.28 -17.87 -44.41
CA GLY A 356 89.08 -16.87 -43.70
C GLY A 356 90.03 -17.42 -42.61
N ALA A 357 89.77 -18.62 -42.10
CA ALA A 357 90.66 -19.34 -41.16
C ALA A 357 91.51 -20.42 -41.84
N GLY A 358 91.02 -21.00 -42.95
CA GLY A 358 91.64 -22.15 -43.61
C GLY A 358 91.38 -23.45 -42.87
N HIS A 359 92.38 -24.33 -42.83
CA HIS A 359 92.31 -25.60 -42.10
C HIS A 359 92.62 -25.37 -40.61
N ILE A 360 91.59 -25.47 -39.77
CA ILE A 360 91.70 -25.40 -38.30
C ILE A 360 91.85 -26.82 -37.77
N SER A 361 92.96 -27.10 -37.07
CA SER A 361 93.06 -28.29 -36.21
C SER A 361 92.30 -28.05 -34.90
N ILE A 362 91.52 -29.04 -34.48
CA ILE A 362 90.68 -29.01 -33.28
C ILE A 362 91.11 -30.21 -32.40
N ALA A 363 91.64 -29.92 -31.21
CA ALA A 363 91.95 -30.95 -30.22
C ALA A 363 90.68 -31.47 -29.53
N ALA A 364 90.72 -32.68 -28.96
CA ALA A 364 89.53 -33.35 -28.41
C ALA A 364 88.84 -32.57 -27.27
N ASP A 365 89.56 -31.69 -26.56
CA ASP A 365 89.00 -30.77 -25.56
C ASP A 365 88.05 -29.71 -26.17
N GLN A 366 88.33 -29.31 -27.41
CA GLN A 366 87.66 -28.22 -28.12
C GLN A 366 86.52 -28.71 -29.02
N VAL A 367 86.51 -30.00 -29.42
CA VAL A 367 85.48 -30.57 -30.32
C VAL A 367 84.06 -30.38 -29.78
N ALA A 368 83.83 -30.55 -28.48
CA ALA A 368 82.50 -30.31 -27.89
C ALA A 368 82.05 -28.84 -28.09
N SER A 369 82.91 -27.87 -27.76
CA SER A 369 82.64 -26.44 -27.95
C SER A 369 82.52 -26.02 -29.42
N TYR A 370 83.12 -26.80 -30.33
CA TYR A 370 82.99 -26.62 -31.77
C TYR A 370 81.65 -27.16 -32.28
N MET A 371 81.16 -28.30 -31.77
CA MET A 371 79.86 -28.84 -32.14
C MET A 371 78.68 -27.96 -31.68
N GLU A 372 78.80 -27.32 -30.51
CA GLU A 372 77.79 -26.37 -30.02
C GLU A 372 77.67 -25.13 -30.92
N ASN A 373 78.80 -24.57 -31.39
CA ASN A 373 78.79 -23.44 -32.31
C ASN A 373 80.08 -23.35 -33.17
N PRO A 374 80.08 -23.94 -34.39
CA PRO A 374 81.22 -23.90 -35.30
C PRO A 374 81.61 -22.47 -35.72
N ILE A 375 80.62 -21.59 -35.84
CA ILE A 375 80.78 -20.21 -36.33
C ILE A 375 81.49 -19.37 -35.27
N ALA A 376 81.09 -19.47 -33.99
CA ALA A 376 81.80 -18.83 -32.89
C ALA A 376 83.23 -19.37 -32.68
N PHE A 377 83.46 -20.66 -32.97
CA PHE A 377 84.80 -21.23 -32.91
C PHE A 377 85.71 -20.66 -34.00
N ALA A 378 85.25 -20.62 -35.25
CA ALA A 378 85.97 -20.03 -36.36
C ALA A 378 86.18 -18.51 -36.19
N ALA A 379 85.16 -17.77 -35.74
CA ALA A 379 85.26 -16.35 -35.41
C ALA A 379 86.41 -16.05 -34.43
N ARG A 380 86.51 -16.83 -33.34
CA ARG A 380 87.60 -16.72 -32.35
C ARG A 380 88.98 -16.99 -32.95
N LYS A 381 89.12 -18.01 -33.82
CA LYS A 381 90.40 -18.27 -34.54
C LYS A 381 90.73 -17.16 -35.55
N CYS A 382 89.71 -16.50 -36.11
CA CYS A 382 89.82 -15.31 -36.98
C CYS A 382 90.00 -13.98 -36.21
N LEU A 383 90.07 -14.01 -34.87
CA LEU A 383 90.19 -12.84 -33.98
C LEU A 383 89.05 -11.80 -34.11
N VAL A 384 87.83 -12.25 -34.42
CA VAL A 384 86.62 -11.42 -34.56
C VAL A 384 85.47 -11.94 -33.69
N THR A 385 84.45 -11.11 -33.45
CA THR A 385 83.22 -11.55 -32.76
C THR A 385 82.38 -12.45 -33.67
N GLU A 386 81.48 -13.23 -33.08
CA GLU A 386 80.62 -14.14 -33.85
C GLU A 386 79.75 -13.39 -34.86
N ASP A 387 79.08 -12.31 -34.47
CA ASP A 387 78.23 -11.51 -35.37
C ASP A 387 79.02 -10.85 -36.50
N HIS A 388 80.25 -10.42 -36.22
CA HIS A 388 81.16 -9.89 -37.24
C HIS A 388 81.58 -10.97 -38.24
N TYR A 389 81.87 -12.19 -37.77
CA TYR A 389 82.20 -13.32 -38.62
C TYR A 389 80.98 -13.80 -39.44
N ARG A 390 79.77 -13.79 -38.86
CA ARG A 390 78.50 -14.07 -39.57
C ARG A 390 78.25 -13.03 -40.67
N ALA A 391 78.37 -11.74 -40.37
CA ALA A 391 78.22 -10.67 -41.34
C ALA A 391 79.28 -10.74 -42.46
N TRP A 392 80.53 -11.08 -42.09
CA TRP A 392 81.59 -11.30 -43.07
C TRP A 392 81.33 -12.54 -43.95
N LEU A 393 80.87 -13.67 -43.40
CA LEU A 393 80.54 -14.87 -44.17
C LEU A 393 79.45 -14.57 -45.22
N ALA A 394 78.38 -13.86 -44.83
CA ALA A 394 77.34 -13.43 -45.75
C ALA A 394 77.88 -12.54 -46.89
N HIS A 395 78.83 -11.65 -46.59
CA HIS A 395 79.53 -10.84 -47.60
C HIS A 395 80.56 -11.63 -48.42
N TYR A 396 81.15 -12.68 -47.87
CA TYR A 396 82.13 -13.52 -48.56
C TYR A 396 81.47 -14.46 -49.57
N GLU A 397 80.32 -15.02 -49.20
CA GLU A 397 79.47 -15.85 -50.07
C GLU A 397 78.67 -14.99 -51.06
N SER A 398 78.13 -13.85 -50.61
CA SER A 398 77.25 -12.98 -51.40
C SER A 398 77.58 -11.47 -51.23
N PRO A 399 78.71 -10.98 -51.78
CA PRO A 399 79.18 -9.61 -51.61
C PRO A 399 78.22 -8.60 -52.26
N THR A 400 77.29 -8.09 -51.46
CA THR A 400 76.12 -7.32 -51.89
C THR A 400 75.82 -6.19 -50.91
N CYS A 401 75.32 -5.07 -51.44
CA CYS A 401 75.16 -3.83 -50.69
C CYS A 401 73.98 -3.93 -49.70
N GLN A 402 74.28 -3.98 -48.40
CA GLN A 402 73.28 -4.16 -47.32
C GLN A 402 72.61 -2.85 -46.87
N VAL A 403 72.87 -1.72 -47.55
CA VAL A 403 72.23 -0.44 -47.25
C VAL A 403 70.72 -0.51 -47.56
N PRO A 404 69.81 -0.19 -46.62
CA PRO A 404 68.37 -0.22 -46.86
C PRO A 404 67.94 0.90 -47.82
N VAL A 405 67.00 0.60 -48.73
CA VAL A 405 66.50 1.53 -49.76
C VAL A 405 64.97 1.40 -49.89
N GLY A 406 64.29 2.53 -50.06
CA GLY A 406 62.83 2.58 -50.18
C GLY A 406 62.10 2.62 -48.83
N ALA A 407 60.77 2.64 -48.86
CA ALA A 407 59.94 2.69 -47.67
C ALA A 407 60.02 1.38 -46.85
N ASP A 408 60.14 0.25 -47.54
CA ASP A 408 60.11 -1.10 -46.96
C ASP A 408 61.47 -1.57 -46.40
N GLN A 409 62.46 -0.67 -46.34
CA GLN A 409 63.80 -0.87 -45.76
C GLN A 409 64.61 -2.06 -46.34
N SER A 410 64.31 -2.51 -47.57
CA SER A 410 64.98 -3.66 -48.18
C SER A 410 66.42 -3.33 -48.62
N PRO A 411 67.38 -4.28 -48.54
CA PRO A 411 68.79 -4.03 -48.86
C PRO A 411 69.01 -3.79 -50.36
N CYS A 412 69.93 -2.88 -50.69
CA CYS A 412 70.23 -2.42 -52.05
C CYS A 412 70.65 -3.54 -53.03
N GLY A 413 71.24 -4.64 -52.56
CA GLY A 413 71.49 -5.88 -53.33
C GLY A 413 72.55 -5.81 -54.44
N LYS A 414 72.99 -4.61 -54.86
CA LYS A 414 74.06 -4.44 -55.86
C LYS A 414 75.39 -5.03 -55.37
N ARG A 415 76.16 -5.66 -56.27
CA ARG A 415 77.46 -6.28 -55.93
C ARG A 415 78.46 -5.26 -55.38
N VAL A 416 79.24 -5.70 -54.40
CA VAL A 416 80.32 -4.95 -53.73
C VAL A 416 81.64 -5.71 -53.91
N ILE A 417 82.78 -5.09 -53.63
CA ILE A 417 84.08 -5.78 -53.62
C ILE A 417 84.12 -6.78 -52.45
N ARG A 418 84.39 -8.06 -52.74
CA ARG A 418 84.54 -9.09 -51.70
C ARG A 418 85.79 -8.79 -50.85
N VAL A 419 85.66 -8.99 -49.54
CA VAL A 419 86.80 -8.93 -48.61
C VAL A 419 87.18 -10.37 -48.24
N GLU A 420 88.38 -10.80 -48.63
CA GLU A 420 88.83 -12.19 -48.45
C GLU A 420 89.19 -12.55 -46.98
N VAL A 421 89.39 -11.56 -46.10
CA VAL A 421 89.89 -11.75 -44.74
C VAL A 421 88.91 -11.18 -43.69
N PRO A 422 88.43 -11.97 -42.71
CA PRO A 422 87.38 -11.53 -41.77
C PRO A 422 87.76 -10.30 -40.92
N ASN A 423 89.01 -10.23 -40.48
CA ASN A 423 89.52 -9.13 -39.65
C ASN A 423 89.74 -7.82 -40.45
N GLN A 424 89.68 -7.87 -41.79
CA GLN A 424 89.74 -6.68 -42.66
C GLN A 424 88.35 -6.14 -43.03
N PHE A 425 87.32 -6.99 -42.93
CA PHE A 425 85.93 -6.60 -43.10
C PHE A 425 85.46 -5.71 -41.95
N LYS A 426 84.63 -4.71 -42.25
CA LYS A 426 84.00 -3.84 -41.25
C LYS A 426 82.50 -3.75 -41.56
N PRO A 427 81.61 -4.28 -40.70
CA PRO A 427 80.16 -4.17 -40.88
C PRO A 427 79.71 -2.73 -41.11
N GLY A 428 78.73 -2.55 -42.00
CA GLY A 428 78.26 -1.26 -42.51
C GLY A 428 79.23 -0.55 -43.47
N VAL A 429 80.51 -0.93 -43.57
CA VAL A 429 81.54 -0.28 -44.41
C VAL A 429 81.98 -1.14 -45.59
N SER A 430 82.24 -2.42 -45.36
CA SER A 430 82.76 -3.36 -46.38
C SER A 430 81.65 -4.07 -47.16
N ASP A 431 80.49 -4.22 -46.53
CA ASP A 431 79.19 -4.67 -47.05
C ASP A 431 78.40 -3.52 -47.74
N CYS A 432 79.06 -2.38 -47.98
CA CYS A 432 78.52 -1.27 -48.74
C CYS A 432 79.48 -0.88 -49.85
N ASN A 433 78.95 -0.44 -50.99
CA ASN A 433 79.78 0.20 -52.01
C ASN A 433 80.28 1.55 -51.47
N ALA A 434 81.48 1.99 -51.87
CA ALA A 434 82.10 3.23 -51.39
C ALA A 434 81.21 4.48 -51.57
N ASN A 435 80.28 4.43 -52.54
CA ASN A 435 79.10 5.28 -52.58
C ASN A 435 77.90 4.58 -51.87
N ARG A 436 77.87 4.65 -50.53
CA ARG A 436 76.86 4.07 -49.59
C ARG A 436 75.49 4.76 -49.70
N CYS A 437 74.94 4.79 -50.91
CA CYS A 437 74.14 5.90 -51.42
C CYS A 437 72.96 5.36 -52.26
N PRO A 438 71.84 6.09 -52.44
CA PRO A 438 70.62 5.58 -53.09
C PRO A 438 70.88 4.79 -54.38
N ASN A 439 70.65 3.48 -54.26
CA ASN A 439 70.90 2.45 -55.28
C ASN A 439 72.29 2.52 -55.96
N CYS A 440 73.35 2.79 -55.19
CA CYS A 440 74.74 2.99 -55.64
C CYS A 440 74.93 4.06 -56.74
N ARG A 441 73.96 4.99 -56.88
CA ARG A 441 73.96 6.21 -57.70
C ARG A 441 74.79 6.21 -59.00
N ASN A 442 74.17 5.65 -60.04
CA ASN A 442 74.36 5.92 -61.48
C ASN A 442 75.70 5.66 -62.21
N ASP A 443 76.85 5.46 -61.57
CA ASP A 443 78.11 5.36 -62.33
C ASP A 443 78.59 3.93 -62.67
N SER A 444 78.97 3.77 -63.93
CA SER A 444 79.85 2.77 -64.57
C SER A 444 81.25 2.67 -63.93
N ALA A 445 81.30 2.36 -62.63
CA ALA A 445 82.54 2.35 -61.84
C ALA A 445 83.02 0.95 -61.39
N ILE A 446 82.33 -0.14 -61.75
CA ILE A 446 82.95 -1.47 -61.78
C ILE A 446 83.88 -1.58 -63.00
N ASP A 447 83.54 -0.90 -64.11
CA ASP A 447 84.28 -0.88 -65.39
C ASP A 447 85.73 -0.37 -65.31
N ASN A 448 86.13 0.26 -64.20
CA ASN A 448 87.49 0.77 -63.99
C ASN A 448 88.33 -0.01 -62.98
N VAL A 449 87.76 -0.99 -62.26
CA VAL A 449 88.59 -2.02 -61.59
C VAL A 449 89.07 -3.06 -62.61
N LEU A 450 88.39 -3.18 -63.76
CA LEU A 450 88.90 -3.79 -65.00
C LEU A 450 90.11 -3.05 -65.63
N ARG A 451 90.74 -2.06 -64.96
CA ARG A 451 91.90 -1.33 -65.49
C ARG A 451 93.23 -1.49 -64.75
N PHE A 452 93.26 -1.87 -63.46
CA PHE A 452 94.53 -2.13 -62.74
C PHE A 452 94.43 -3.12 -61.57
N ARG A 453 94.09 -4.39 -61.85
CA ARG A 453 94.90 -5.53 -61.36
C ARG A 453 94.58 -6.83 -62.10
#